data_AF-A0A950CUL2-F1
#
_entry.id   AF-A0A950CUL2-F1
#
_cell.length_a   1.000
_cell.length_b   1.000
_cell.length_c   1.000
_cell.angle_alpha   90.00
_cell.angle_beta   90.00
_cell.angle_gamma   90.00
#
_symmetry.space_group_name_H-M   'P 1'
#
loop_
_entity.id
_entity.type
_entity.pdbx_description
1 polymer ?
#
loop_
_entity_poly.entity_id
_entity_poly.type
_entity_poly.pdbx_seq_one_letter_code
_entity_poly.pdbx_strand_id
1 'polypeptide(L)' 'MFHMEQNDRQQFESTLAVSRETVEKLDAYACLLREWNEKFNLIAPSTVEHIWTRHFMDSAQLYDLI' A
#
# COMPACT_ATOMS: atom_id res chain seq x y z
N MET A 1 5.45 -0.84 18.45
CA MET A 1 5.66 -1.44 17.11
C MET A 1 4.63 -0.83 16.16
N PHE A 2 4.79 0.46 15.81
CA PHE A 2 3.86 1.24 14.96
C PHE A 2 4.63 2.27 14.08
N HIS A 3 5.96 2.22 14.09
CA HIS A 3 6.81 3.26 13.50
C HIS A 3 7.33 2.91 12.09
N MET A 4 7.17 1.67 11.62
CA MET A 4 7.63 1.27 10.28
C MET A 4 6.60 1.54 9.18
N GLU A 5 5.29 1.39 9.45
CA GLU A 5 4.24 1.63 8.45
C GLU A 5 4.18 3.09 7.98
N GLN A 6 4.50 4.04 8.84
CA GLN A 6 4.51 5.46 8.49
C GLN A 6 5.55 5.80 7.42
N ASN A 7 6.67 5.05 7.40
CA ASN A 7 7.74 5.27 6.42
C ASN A 7 7.35 4.73 5.04
N ASP A 8 6.68 3.57 4.99
CA ASP A 8 6.21 2.94 3.74
C ASP A 8 5.19 3.82 3.00
N ARG A 9 4.21 4.34 3.75
CA ARG A 9 3.18 5.25 3.21
C ARG A 9 3.76 6.59 2.77
N GLN A 10 4.63 7.21 3.58
CA GLN A 10 5.30 8.46 3.20
C GLN A 10 6.17 8.30 1.95
N GLN A 11 6.82 7.14 1.78
CA GLN A 11 7.59 6.85 0.58
C GLN A 11 6.70 6.82 -0.66
N PHE A 12 5.52 6.19 -0.58
CA PHE A 12 4.55 6.20 -1.68
C PHE A 12 4.07 7.63 -2.01
N GLU A 13 3.64 8.40 -1.01
CA GLU A 13 3.13 9.77 -1.20
C GLU A 13 4.19 10.73 -1.77
N SER A 14 5.45 10.56 -1.38
CA SER A 14 6.55 11.38 -1.90
C SER A 14 6.97 11.01 -3.32
N THR A 15 6.72 9.75 -3.73
CA THR A 15 7.05 9.26 -5.08
C THR A 15 5.94 9.53 -6.08
N LEU A 16 4.67 9.36 -5.66
CA LEU A 16 3.51 9.47 -6.53
C LEU A 16 2.65 10.67 -6.11
N ALA A 17 2.56 11.66 -7.00
CA ALA A 17 1.74 12.86 -6.80
C ALA A 17 0.24 12.55 -7.00
N VAL A 18 -0.35 11.79 -6.07
CA VAL A 18 -1.78 11.45 -6.08
C VAL A 18 -2.60 12.40 -5.21
N SER A 19 -3.90 12.49 -5.49
CA SER A 19 -4.81 13.31 -4.71
C SER A 19 -4.97 12.77 -3.27
N ARG A 20 -5.31 13.66 -2.34
CA ARG A 20 -5.65 13.27 -0.96
C ARG A 20 -6.78 12.24 -0.90
N GLU A 21 -7.81 12.40 -1.74
CA GLU A 21 -8.94 11.45 -1.79
C GLU A 21 -8.47 10.06 -2.24
N THR A 22 -7.52 9.98 -3.18
CA THR A 22 -6.92 8.72 -3.62
C THR A 22 -6.18 8.03 -2.49
N VAL A 23 -5.37 8.78 -1.74
CA VAL A 23 -4.65 8.26 -0.58
C VAL A 23 -5.61 7.73 0.48
N GLU A 24 -6.66 8.48 0.82
CA GLU A 24 -7.66 8.05 1.80
C GLU A 24 -8.37 6.74 1.39
N LYS A 25 -8.65 6.57 0.09
CA LYS A 25 -9.19 5.30 -0.45
C LYS A 25 -8.17 4.15 -0.35
N LEU A 26 -6.90 4.41 -0.64
CA LEU A 26 -5.84 3.41 -0.52
C LEU A 26 -5.55 3.03 0.95
N ASP A 27 -5.68 3.97 1.89
CA ASP A 27 -5.62 3.69 3.33
C ASP A 27 -6.73 2.70 3.73
N ALA A 28 -7.97 2.95 3.32
CA ALA A 28 -9.08 2.04 3.57
C ALA A 28 -8.84 0.66 2.94
N TYR A 29 -8.30 0.61 1.72
CA TYR A 29 -7.98 -0.63 1.04
C TYR A 29 -6.84 -1.41 1.73
N ALA A 30 -5.79 -0.73 2.21
CA ALA A 30 -4.70 -1.36 2.96
C ALA A 30 -5.19 -1.99 4.27
N CYS A 31 -6.11 -1.33 4.97
CA CYS A 31 -6.76 -1.89 6.16
C CYS A 31 -7.53 -3.17 5.86
N LEU A 32 -8.36 -3.16 4.81
CA LEU A 32 -9.10 -4.34 4.36
C LEU A 32 -8.14 -5.46 3.94
N LEU A 33 -7.11 -5.13 3.18
CA LEU A 33 -6.12 -6.10 2.70
C LEU A 33 -5.42 -6.79 3.88
N ARG A 34 -5.01 -6.04 4.91
CA ARG A 34 -4.42 -6.61 6.12
C ARG A 34 -5.37 -7.58 6.83
N GLU A 35 -6.60 -7.15 7.10
CA GLU A 35 -7.59 -7.97 7.82
C GLU A 35 -7.86 -9.29 7.08
N TRP A 36 -8.01 -9.22 5.75
CA TRP A 36 -8.29 -10.40 4.94
C TRP A 36 -7.06 -11.26 4.70
N ASN A 37 -5.86 -10.67 4.73
CA ASN A 37 -4.63 -11.44 4.59
C ASN A 37 -4.40 -12.40 5.76
N GLU A 38 -4.79 -12.03 6.98
CA GLU A 38 -4.72 -12.92 8.15
C GLU A 38 -5.53 -14.22 7.96
N LYS A 39 -6.64 -14.13 7.20
CA LYS A 39 -7.56 -15.26 6.99
C LYS A 39 -7.20 -16.07 5.75
N PHE A 40 -6.71 -15.42 4.70
CA PHE A 40 -6.63 -16.03 3.36
C PHE A 40 -5.24 -16.00 2.71
N ASN A 41 -4.23 -15.34 3.30
CA ASN A 41 -2.90 -15.18 2.72
C ASN A 41 -2.93 -14.63 1.27
N LEU A 42 -3.67 -13.53 1.07
CA LEU A 42 -3.83 -12.85 -0.22
C LEU A 42 -2.52 -12.31 -0.80
N ILE A 43 -1.61 -11.89 0.08
CA ILE A 43 -0.25 -11.45 -0.22
C ILE A 43 0.74 -12.21 0.67
N ALA A 44 2.01 -12.26 0.24
CA ALA A 44 3.05 -12.90 1.03
C ALA A 44 3.12 -12.29 2.44
N PRO A 45 3.17 -13.08 3.53
CA PRO A 45 3.22 -12.57 4.90
C PRO A 45 4.37 -11.59 5.15
N SER A 46 5.51 -11.79 4.47
CA SER A 46 6.68 -10.93 4.57
C SER A 46 6.52 -9.54 3.94
N THR A 47 5.47 -9.31 3.14
CA THR A 47 5.23 -8.03 2.45
C THR A 47 4.02 -7.27 2.99
N VAL A 48 3.34 -7.78 4.02
CA VAL A 48 2.17 -7.14 4.64
C VAL A 48 2.54 -5.79 5.29
N GLU A 49 3.72 -5.70 5.88
CA GLU A 49 4.25 -4.45 6.46
C GLU A 49 4.69 -3.42 5.39
N HIS A 50 4.70 -3.82 4.11
CA HIS A 50 5.20 -3.02 2.99
C HIS A 50 4.13 -2.87 1.89
N ILE A 51 2.85 -2.77 2.27
CA ILE A 51 1.74 -2.74 1.31
C ILE A 51 1.84 -1.58 0.33
N TRP A 52 2.29 -0.40 0.77
CA TRP A 52 2.34 0.77 -0.09
C TRP A 52 3.43 0.64 -1.14
N THR A 53 4.65 0.26 -0.75
CA THR A 53 5.77 0.16 -1.69
C THR A 53 5.73 -1.12 -2.53
N ARG A 54 5.31 -2.27 -1.98
CA ARG A 54 5.37 -3.57 -2.67
C ARG A 54 4.11 -3.95 -3.44
N HIS A 55 2.96 -3.33 -3.13
CA HIS A 55 1.71 -3.64 -3.83
C HIS A 55 1.15 -2.43 -4.56
N PHE A 56 1.00 -1.28 -3.89
CA PHE A 56 0.41 -0.10 -4.53
C PHE A 56 1.37 0.59 -5.50
N MET A 57 2.61 0.86 -5.09
CA MET A 57 3.61 1.51 -5.94
C MET A 57 3.99 0.62 -7.13
N ASP A 58 4.22 -0.67 -6.90
CA ASP A 58 4.50 -1.65 -7.96
C ASP A 58 3.35 -1.71 -8.99
N SER A 59 2.09 -1.61 -8.55
CA SER A 59 0.94 -1.53 -9.47
C SER A 59 0.85 -0.19 -10.20
N ALA A 60 1.15 0.92 -9.52
CA ALA A 60 1.10 2.26 -10.10
C ALA A 60 2.13 2.45 -11.23
N GLN A 61 3.26 1.74 -11.20
CA GLN A 61 4.25 1.74 -12.29
C GLN A 61 3.66 1.33 -13.64
N LEU A 62 2.59 0.53 -13.64
CA LEU A 62 1.92 0.09 -14.88
C LEU A 62 1.02 1.18 -15.48
N TYR A 63 0.67 2.22 -14.73
CA TYR A 63 -0.24 3.27 -15.19
C TYR A 63 0.34 4.04 -16.39
N ASP A 64 1.65 4.27 -16.41
CA ASP A 64 2.31 4.97 -17.52
C ASP A 64 2.48 4.08 -18.79
N LEU A 65 2.15 2.79 -18.69
CA LEU A 65 2.28 1.82 -19.79
C LEU A 65 0.95 1.52 -20.50
N ILE A 66 -0.15 2.15 -20.08
CA ILE A 66 -1.50 1.98 -20.63
C ILE A 66 -2.07 3.30 -21.15
#